data_AF-A0A0Q4FFH4-F1
#
_entry.id   AF-A0A0Q4FFH4-F1
#
_cell.length_a   1.000
_cell.length_b   1.000
_cell.length_c   1.000
_cell.angle_alpha   90.00
_cell.angle_beta   90.00
_cell.angle_gamma   90.00
#
_symmetry.space_group_name_H-M   'P 1'
#
loop_
_entity.id
_entity.type
_entity.pdbx_description
1 polymer ?
#
loop_
_entity_poly.entity_id
_entity_poly.type
_entity_poly.pdbx_seq_one_letter_code
_entity_poly.pdbx_strand_id
1 'polypeptide(L)'
;MLPAGYLLKRIVPPPGWLATGPEHIKDVCSVSDCVNDNIVDVQGAWQHNGFGLANSPDVLASLAADAGADVSDTALFYFTAYEREQETDGWTFDPAGWRDRSPARSAPIADNVRLPAPGTSTLLGYDVVVFGDFLEHSPLSCNSIAKGLPVNEHCLFAGLDEAIAAIDAGAFGNGCEEGVYTIFGVYRVR
;
A
#
# COMPACT_ATOMS: atom_id res chain seq x y z
N MET A 1 -10.22 10.31 -2.52
CA MET A 1 -8.90 9.69 -2.82
C MET A 1 -7.91 10.77 -3.25
N LEU A 2 -6.75 10.82 -2.61
CA LEU A 2 -5.67 11.78 -2.82
C LEU A 2 -4.50 11.13 -3.57
N PRO A 3 -3.81 11.80 -4.50
CA PRO A 3 -2.56 11.28 -5.08
C PRO A 3 -1.51 11.04 -3.99
N ALA A 4 -1.04 9.80 -3.84
CA ALA A 4 -0.16 9.42 -2.75
C ALA A 4 1.30 9.26 -3.19
N GLY A 5 1.54 8.74 -4.41
CA GLY A 5 2.90 8.65 -4.96
C GLY A 5 3.17 7.33 -5.66
N TYR A 6 4.44 6.94 -5.72
CA TYR A 6 4.91 5.80 -6.49
C TYR A 6 5.86 4.91 -5.70
N LEU A 7 5.87 3.61 -6.06
CA LEU A 7 6.92 2.65 -5.72
C LEU A 7 7.28 1.83 -6.96
N LEU A 8 8.53 1.39 -7.01
CA LEU A 8 8.98 0.38 -7.96
C LEU A 8 9.08 -0.94 -7.18
N LYS A 9 8.23 -1.91 -7.52
CA LYS A 9 8.08 -3.15 -6.76
C LYS A 9 8.39 -4.38 -7.62
N ARG A 10 8.93 -5.42 -6.99
CA ARG A 10 8.97 -6.75 -7.59
C ARG A 10 7.71 -7.51 -7.17
N ILE A 11 6.98 -8.01 -8.17
CA ILE A 11 5.77 -8.77 -7.92
C ILE A 11 6.11 -10.26 -7.94
N VAL A 12 5.96 -10.89 -6.78
CA VAL A 12 6.19 -12.31 -6.59
C VAL A 12 4.86 -13.05 -6.44
N PRO A 13 4.81 -14.35 -6.76
CA PRO A 13 3.67 -15.20 -6.41
C PRO A 13 3.37 -15.15 -4.91
N PRO A 14 2.13 -15.40 -4.49
CA PRO A 14 1.77 -15.41 -3.08
C PRO A 14 2.66 -16.39 -2.30
N PRO A 15 3.17 -16.00 -1.12
CA PRO A 15 3.99 -16.88 -0.31
C PRO A 15 3.18 -18.10 0.14
N GLY A 16 3.84 -19.22 0.45
CA GLY A 16 3.17 -20.50 0.72
C GLY A 16 2.08 -20.45 1.80
N TRP A 17 2.24 -19.60 2.82
CA TRP A 17 1.21 -19.41 3.86
C TRP A 17 -0.05 -18.70 3.33
N LEU A 18 0.06 -17.89 2.29
CA LEU A 18 -1.07 -17.23 1.62
C LEU A 18 -1.59 -18.08 0.45
N ALA A 19 -0.71 -18.78 -0.26
CA ALA A 19 -1.02 -19.68 -1.38
C ALA A 19 -1.81 -20.93 -0.96
N THR A 20 -1.71 -21.35 0.30
CA THR A 20 -2.59 -22.37 0.89
C THR A 20 -3.99 -21.83 1.25
N GLY A 21 -4.21 -20.53 1.03
CA GLY A 21 -5.49 -19.83 1.19
C GLY A 21 -6.30 -19.83 -0.11
N PRO A 22 -6.96 -18.71 -0.46
CA PRO A 22 -7.81 -18.64 -1.65
C PRO A 22 -7.00 -18.91 -2.92
N GLU A 23 -7.32 -19.99 -3.65
CA GLU A 23 -6.61 -20.39 -4.87
C GLU A 23 -6.69 -19.37 -6.02
N HIS A 24 -7.53 -18.33 -5.88
CA HIS A 24 -7.71 -17.28 -6.88
C HIS A 24 -6.66 -16.16 -6.82
N ILE A 25 -5.88 -16.06 -5.73
CA ILE A 25 -4.81 -15.06 -5.61
C ILE A 25 -3.61 -15.52 -6.47
N LYS A 26 -3.25 -14.71 -7.47
CA LYS A 26 -2.17 -15.01 -8.42
C LYS A 26 -0.89 -14.25 -8.11
N ASP A 27 -1.04 -13.04 -7.60
CA ASP A 27 0.05 -12.20 -7.15
C ASP A 27 -0.37 -11.36 -5.94
N VAL A 28 0.61 -10.78 -5.25
CA VAL A 28 0.37 -9.87 -4.13
C VAL A 28 0.84 -8.49 -4.55
N CYS A 29 -0.09 -7.55 -4.68
CA CYS A 29 0.16 -6.16 -5.05
C CYS A 29 0.03 -5.23 -3.83
N SER A 30 0.58 -5.63 -2.68
CA SER A 30 0.51 -4.84 -1.44
C SER A 30 1.28 -3.52 -1.56
N VAL A 31 0.85 -2.53 -0.80
CA VAL A 31 1.54 -1.24 -0.72
C VAL A 31 2.80 -1.36 0.12
N SER A 32 2.73 -1.98 1.30
CA SER A 32 3.91 -2.24 2.14
C SER A 32 4.84 -3.28 1.51
N ASP A 33 6.04 -3.40 2.06
CA ASP A 33 7.06 -4.36 1.61
C ASP A 33 7.15 -5.64 2.43
N CYS A 34 6.18 -5.92 3.31
CA CYS A 34 6.18 -7.14 4.13
C CYS A 34 6.17 -8.44 3.30
N VAL A 35 5.64 -8.39 2.08
CA VAL A 35 5.55 -9.54 1.17
C VAL A 35 6.28 -9.27 -0.15
N ASN A 36 6.28 -8.02 -0.63
CA ASN A 36 6.84 -7.63 -1.92
C ASN A 36 7.91 -6.55 -1.77
N ASP A 37 9.13 -6.87 -2.18
CA ASP A 37 10.26 -5.95 -2.10
C ASP A 37 10.01 -4.64 -2.87
N ASN A 38 10.31 -3.53 -2.21
CA ASN A 38 10.60 -2.26 -2.87
C ASN A 38 12.02 -2.32 -3.44
N ILE A 39 12.17 -1.99 -4.72
CA ILE A 39 13.48 -2.06 -5.40
C ILE A 39 14.45 -1.00 -4.87
N VAL A 40 13.89 0.11 -4.39
CA VAL A 40 14.63 1.23 -3.82
C VAL A 40 13.98 1.64 -2.51
N ASP A 41 14.81 2.00 -1.54
CA ASP A 41 14.37 2.52 -0.26
C ASP A 41 14.26 4.05 -0.32
N VAL A 42 13.06 4.54 -0.64
CA VAL A 42 12.76 5.98 -0.66
C VAL A 42 12.83 6.63 0.73
N GLN A 43 12.67 5.84 1.79
CA GLN A 43 12.65 6.30 3.17
C GLN A 43 14.08 6.46 3.68
N GLY A 44 14.91 5.44 3.52
CA GLY A 44 16.34 5.49 3.79
C GLY A 44 17.08 6.57 2.98
N ALA A 45 16.60 6.87 1.77
CA ALA A 45 17.13 7.96 0.93
C ALA A 45 16.56 9.35 1.27
N TRP A 46 15.61 9.47 2.20
CA TRP A 46 14.90 10.72 2.51
C TRP A 46 14.25 11.36 1.26
N GLN A 47 13.79 10.53 0.32
CA GLN A 47 13.13 10.93 -0.93
C GLN A 47 11.62 10.60 -0.93
N HIS A 48 11.04 10.49 0.25
CA HIS A 48 9.61 10.20 0.43
C HIS A 48 8.81 11.46 0.77
N ASN A 49 7.53 11.45 0.40
CA ASN A 49 6.56 12.48 0.73
C ASN A 49 5.78 12.14 2.03
N GLY A 50 4.71 12.90 2.30
CA GLY A 50 3.82 12.71 3.45
C GLY A 50 3.08 11.38 3.47
N PHE A 51 3.10 10.60 2.39
CA PHE A 51 2.55 9.24 2.30
C PHE A 51 3.63 8.14 2.38
N GLY A 52 4.89 8.50 2.61
CA GLY A 52 6.01 7.54 2.60
C GLY A 52 6.38 7.06 1.19
N LEU A 53 5.97 7.78 0.15
CA LEU A 53 6.11 7.39 -1.27
C LEU A 53 6.92 8.43 -2.06
N ALA A 54 7.45 8.05 -3.22
CA ALA A 54 8.07 9.00 -4.13
C ALA A 54 7.00 9.82 -4.88
N ASN A 55 7.25 11.12 -5.07
CA ASN A 55 6.32 11.99 -5.83
C ASN A 55 6.32 11.71 -7.35
N SER A 56 7.35 11.08 -7.90
CA SER A 56 7.43 10.79 -9.33
C SER A 56 8.25 9.52 -9.63
N PRO A 57 8.03 8.89 -10.80
CA PRO A 57 8.86 7.78 -11.27
C PRO A 57 10.34 8.13 -11.45
N ASP A 58 10.66 9.39 -11.74
CA ASP A 58 12.05 9.83 -11.98
C ASP A 58 12.88 9.72 -10.70
N VAL A 59 12.28 9.98 -9.54
CA VAL A 59 12.93 9.79 -8.23
C VAL A 59 13.31 8.32 -8.05
N LEU A 60 12.39 7.40 -8.33
CA LEU A 60 12.64 5.96 -8.22
C LEU A 60 13.72 5.49 -9.21
N ALA A 61 13.69 6.00 -10.45
CA ALA A 61 14.69 5.69 -11.45
C ALA A 61 16.10 6.18 -11.06
N SER A 62 16.19 7.39 -10.49
CA SER A 62 17.46 7.92 -9.96
C SER A 62 18.00 7.05 -8.83
N LEU A 63 17.16 6.74 -7.84
CA LEU A 63 17.56 5.89 -6.71
C LEU A 63 18.01 4.50 -7.16
N ALA A 64 17.33 3.92 -8.14
CA ALA A 64 17.69 2.61 -8.67
C ALA A 64 19.05 2.65 -9.39
N ALA A 65 19.30 3.71 -10.19
CA ALA A 65 20.57 3.92 -10.85
C ALA A 65 21.71 4.12 -9.85
N ASP A 66 21.51 4.97 -8.83
CA ASP A 66 22.49 5.26 -7.79
C ASP A 66 22.84 4.01 -6.96
N ALA A 67 21.85 3.16 -6.70
CA ALA A 67 22.04 1.90 -5.98
C ALA A 67 22.60 0.76 -6.87
N GLY A 68 22.68 0.95 -8.20
CA GLY A 68 23.00 -0.13 -9.13
C GLY A 68 21.97 -1.28 -9.08
N ALA A 69 20.72 -0.96 -8.75
CA ALA A 69 19.67 -1.95 -8.55
C ALA A 69 19.23 -2.58 -9.88
N ASP A 70 19.00 -3.89 -9.85
CA ASP A 70 18.41 -4.59 -10.98
C ASP A 70 16.90 -4.30 -11.05
N VAL A 71 16.52 -3.54 -12.06
CA VAL A 71 15.14 -3.17 -12.36
C VAL A 71 14.47 -4.10 -13.36
N SER A 72 15.14 -5.17 -13.79
CA SER A 72 14.51 -6.21 -14.60
C SER A 72 13.40 -6.92 -13.81
N ASP A 73 12.30 -7.24 -14.50
CA ASP A 73 11.10 -7.87 -13.92
C ASP A 73 10.44 -7.08 -12.76
N THR A 74 10.56 -5.76 -12.79
CA THR A 74 9.89 -4.86 -11.84
C THR A 74 8.64 -4.23 -12.45
N ALA A 75 7.72 -3.79 -11.60
CA ALA A 75 6.54 -3.05 -12.01
C ALA A 75 6.49 -1.72 -11.27
N LEU A 76 6.16 -0.66 -12.01
CA LEU A 76 5.91 0.66 -11.46
C LEU A 76 4.46 0.74 -10.98
N PHE A 77 4.30 1.12 -9.72
CA PHE A 77 3.01 1.34 -9.11
C PHE A 77 2.78 2.81 -8.80
N TYR A 78 1.55 3.25 -9.01
CA TYR A 78 1.02 4.53 -8.57
C TYR A 78 -0.04 4.26 -7.50
N PHE A 79 -0.06 5.09 -6.48
CA PHE A 79 -0.98 4.95 -5.36
C PHE A 79 -1.81 6.20 -5.16
N THR A 80 -3.06 6.00 -4.76
CA THR A 80 -3.88 7.03 -4.15
C THR A 80 -4.23 6.62 -2.73
N ALA A 81 -4.40 7.57 -1.82
CA ALA A 81 -4.80 7.32 -0.44
C ALA A 81 -6.23 7.80 -0.19
N TYR A 82 -6.96 7.12 0.66
CA TYR A 82 -8.22 7.64 1.16
C TYR A 82 -7.97 8.87 2.04
N GLU A 83 -8.86 9.86 1.98
CA GLU A 83 -8.68 11.12 2.71
C GLU A 83 -8.91 11.00 4.22
N ARG A 84 -9.39 9.84 4.67
CA ARG A 84 -9.60 9.52 6.08
C ARG A 84 -8.78 8.32 6.50
N GLU A 85 -8.41 8.29 7.76
CA GLU A 85 -7.63 7.24 8.40
C GLU A 85 -8.24 6.89 9.76
N GLN A 86 -7.87 5.73 10.30
CA GLN A 86 -8.29 5.30 11.63
C GLN A 86 -7.10 4.85 12.47
N GLU A 87 -6.95 5.42 13.65
CA GLU A 87 -5.95 5.00 14.63
C GLU A 87 -6.53 3.93 15.54
N THR A 88 -5.79 2.85 15.75
CA THR A 88 -6.23 1.67 16.53
C THR A 88 -5.04 1.02 17.23
N ASP A 89 -5.32 0.30 18.30
CA ASP A 89 -4.41 -0.59 19.01
C ASP A 89 -4.20 -1.95 18.31
N GLY A 90 -4.82 -2.17 17.15
CA GLY A 90 -4.76 -3.43 16.40
C GLY A 90 -5.70 -4.52 16.94
N TRP A 91 -6.42 -4.24 18.03
CA TRP A 91 -7.41 -5.15 18.61
C TRP A 91 -8.83 -4.74 18.25
N THR A 92 -9.13 -3.45 18.30
CA THR A 92 -10.49 -2.94 18.12
C THR A 92 -10.57 -1.78 17.13
N PHE A 93 -11.64 -1.77 16.33
CA PHE A 93 -11.94 -0.72 15.36
C PHE A 93 -13.30 -0.12 15.70
N ASP A 94 -13.35 1.21 15.79
CA ASP A 94 -14.56 1.98 16.06
C ASP A 94 -15.00 2.72 14.78
N PRO A 95 -16.14 2.39 14.16
CA PRO A 95 -16.61 3.12 12.97
C PRO A 95 -16.75 4.64 13.14
N ALA A 96 -16.84 5.16 14.37
CA ALA A 96 -16.82 6.59 14.64
C ALA A 96 -15.40 7.20 14.68
N GLY A 97 -14.36 6.38 14.70
CA GLY A 97 -12.95 6.74 14.86
C GLY A 97 -12.24 7.24 13.60
N TRP A 98 -12.93 7.29 12.45
CA TRP A 98 -12.36 7.87 11.24
C TRP A 98 -12.06 9.37 11.42
N ARG A 99 -10.81 9.75 11.16
CA ARG A 99 -10.35 11.15 11.17
C ARG A 99 -9.77 11.55 9.83
N ASP A 100 -9.63 12.85 9.61
CA ASP A 100 -8.90 13.35 8.45
C ASP A 100 -7.45 12.85 8.50
N ARG A 101 -6.92 12.53 7.32
CA ARG A 101 -5.57 12.01 7.18
C ARG A 101 -4.53 13.00 7.73
N SER A 102 -3.53 12.48 8.43
CA SER A 102 -2.33 13.23 8.81
C SER A 102 -1.10 12.82 7.98
N PRO A 103 -0.25 13.76 7.56
CA PRO A 103 0.99 13.41 6.86
C PRO A 103 2.01 12.75 7.81
N ALA A 104 2.89 11.90 7.29
CA ALA A 104 4.02 11.36 8.04
C ALA A 104 4.85 12.49 8.66
N ARG A 105 5.17 12.38 9.95
CA ARG A 105 5.89 13.43 10.67
C ARG A 105 7.34 13.55 10.21
N SER A 106 7.91 12.43 9.77
CA SER A 106 9.26 12.34 9.21
C SER A 106 9.39 12.91 7.79
N ALA A 107 8.28 13.23 7.10
CA ALA A 107 8.29 13.53 5.67
C ALA A 107 9.16 14.76 5.32
N PRO A 108 10.25 14.57 4.54
CA PRO A 108 11.13 15.67 4.13
C PRO A 108 10.60 16.45 2.91
N ILE A 109 9.66 15.88 2.16
CA ILE A 109 9.20 16.41 0.87
C ILE A 109 7.68 16.63 0.91
N ALA A 110 7.23 17.77 0.37
CA ALA A 110 5.81 18.08 0.23
C ALA A 110 5.11 17.17 -0.81
N ASP A 111 3.80 16.98 -0.65
CA ASP A 111 2.95 16.08 -1.46
C ASP A 111 2.65 16.63 -2.87
N ASN A 112 3.68 16.83 -3.68
CA ASN A 112 3.58 17.30 -5.07
C ASN A 112 3.67 16.13 -6.06
N VAL A 113 2.72 15.20 -5.98
CA VAL A 113 2.74 13.97 -6.78
C VAL A 113 2.47 14.28 -8.27
N ARG A 114 3.39 13.86 -9.13
CA ARG A 114 3.19 13.93 -10.59
C ARG A 114 2.23 12.82 -11.01
N LEU A 115 1.05 13.16 -11.54
CA LEU A 115 0.08 12.15 -11.96
C LEU A 115 0.57 11.31 -13.16
N PRO A 116 0.17 10.03 -13.27
CA PRO A 116 0.40 9.25 -14.47
C PRO A 116 -0.27 9.92 -15.68
N ALA A 117 0.27 9.70 -16.87
CA ALA A 117 -0.39 10.18 -18.08
C ALA A 117 -1.76 9.50 -18.25
N PRO A 118 -2.76 10.19 -18.82
CA PRO A 118 -4.07 9.59 -19.03
C PRO A 118 -4.00 8.28 -19.82
N GLY A 119 -4.62 7.23 -19.29
CA GLY A 119 -4.64 5.91 -19.91
C GLY A 119 -3.39 5.05 -19.71
N THR A 120 -2.37 5.52 -18.97
CA THR A 120 -1.15 4.74 -18.71
C THR A 120 -1.17 4.00 -17.38
N SER A 121 -2.27 4.06 -16.62
CA SER A 121 -2.42 3.30 -15.37
C SER A 121 -3.73 2.51 -15.33
N THR A 122 -3.75 1.46 -14.53
CA THR A 122 -4.94 0.63 -14.30
C THR A 122 -5.07 0.35 -12.82
N LEU A 123 -6.24 0.66 -12.25
CA LEU A 123 -6.58 0.30 -10.87
C LEU A 123 -6.65 -1.21 -10.76
N LEU A 124 -5.89 -1.77 -9.83
CA LEU A 124 -5.91 -3.19 -9.50
C LEU A 124 -6.84 -3.49 -8.33
N GLY A 125 -7.02 -2.54 -7.40
CA GLY A 125 -7.85 -2.71 -6.21
C GLY A 125 -7.43 -1.78 -5.09
N TYR A 126 -7.85 -2.10 -3.87
CA TYR A 126 -7.58 -1.32 -2.68
C TYR A 126 -6.88 -2.18 -1.62
N ASP A 127 -5.79 -1.64 -1.08
CA ASP A 127 -5.07 -2.21 0.06
C ASP A 127 -5.43 -1.44 1.33
N VAL A 128 -5.35 -2.11 2.47
CA VAL A 128 -5.43 -1.49 3.79
C VAL A 128 -4.03 -1.54 4.38
N VAL A 129 -3.52 -0.39 4.80
CA VAL A 129 -2.13 -0.23 5.23
C VAL A 129 -2.09 0.36 6.63
N VAL A 130 -1.32 -0.24 7.52
CA VAL A 130 -0.95 0.36 8.80
C VAL A 130 0.22 1.30 8.56
N PHE A 131 -0.04 2.58 8.78
CA PHE A 131 0.89 3.67 8.54
C PHE A 131 1.41 4.20 9.87
N GLY A 132 2.73 4.27 10.00
CA GLY A 132 3.42 4.99 11.07
C GLY A 132 4.02 6.27 10.51
N ASP A 133 5.35 6.37 10.56
CA ASP A 133 6.08 7.33 9.71
C ASP A 133 6.32 6.78 8.30
N PHE A 134 6.03 5.48 8.10
CA PHE A 134 6.28 4.72 6.89
C PHE A 134 5.13 3.73 6.60
N LEU A 135 5.18 3.08 5.44
CA LEU A 135 4.23 2.05 5.02
C LEU A 135 4.57 0.71 5.70
N GLU A 136 4.21 0.56 6.97
CA GLU A 136 4.72 -0.52 7.82
C GLU A 136 4.10 -1.88 7.47
N HIS A 137 2.78 -1.98 7.43
CA HIS A 137 2.09 -3.27 7.25
C HIS A 137 0.92 -3.19 6.27
N SER A 138 0.72 -4.26 5.50
CA SER A 138 -0.44 -4.47 4.62
C SER A 138 -1.19 -5.72 5.09
N PRO A 139 -2.05 -5.63 6.12
CA PRO A 139 -2.59 -6.77 6.85
C PRO A 139 -3.37 -7.79 6.00
N LEU A 140 -3.90 -7.40 4.84
CA LEU A 140 -4.46 -8.34 3.87
C LEU A 140 -3.48 -9.47 3.57
N SER A 141 -2.23 -9.14 3.27
CA SER A 141 -1.19 -10.08 2.89
C SER A 141 -0.31 -10.53 4.06
N CYS A 142 0.17 -9.61 4.93
CA CYS A 142 1.12 -9.97 5.98
C CYS A 142 0.47 -10.72 7.15
N ASN A 143 -0.76 -10.37 7.54
CA ASN A 143 -1.50 -11.04 8.63
C ASN A 143 -2.47 -12.10 8.08
N SER A 144 -2.41 -12.37 6.76
CA SER A 144 -3.29 -13.32 6.06
C SER A 144 -4.79 -13.02 6.18
N ILE A 145 -5.17 -11.77 6.45
CA ILE A 145 -6.58 -11.36 6.55
C ILE A 145 -7.34 -11.63 5.24
N ALA A 146 -6.64 -11.58 4.10
CA ALA A 146 -7.17 -11.94 2.78
C ALA A 146 -7.76 -13.36 2.70
N LYS A 147 -7.42 -14.28 3.62
CA LYS A 147 -8.05 -15.62 3.66
C LYS A 147 -9.51 -15.60 4.07
N GLY A 148 -9.91 -14.61 4.87
CA GLY A 148 -11.27 -14.48 5.40
C GLY A 148 -12.12 -13.43 4.69
N LEU A 149 -11.54 -12.68 3.75
CA LEU A 149 -12.18 -11.53 3.10
C LEU A 149 -12.23 -11.71 1.57
N PRO A 150 -13.22 -11.10 0.89
CA PRO A 150 -13.36 -11.20 -0.56
C PRO A 150 -12.34 -10.27 -1.27
N VAL A 151 -11.08 -10.72 -1.34
CA VAL A 151 -10.05 -10.05 -2.14
C VAL A 151 -10.06 -10.57 -3.59
N ASN A 152 -9.48 -9.82 -4.51
CA ASN A 152 -9.32 -10.20 -5.92
C ASN A 152 -8.02 -11.00 -6.17
N GLU A 153 -7.69 -11.21 -7.45
CA GLU A 153 -6.50 -11.98 -7.85
C GLU A 153 -5.15 -11.36 -7.45
N HIS A 154 -5.15 -10.09 -7.03
CA HIS A 154 -3.98 -9.32 -6.62
C HIS A 154 -3.83 -9.20 -5.08
N CYS A 155 -4.65 -9.94 -4.32
CA CYS A 155 -4.76 -9.83 -2.86
C CYS A 155 -5.25 -8.45 -2.38
N LEU A 156 -6.14 -7.79 -3.13
CA LEU A 156 -6.70 -6.47 -2.84
C LEU A 156 -8.23 -6.51 -2.79
N PHE A 157 -8.88 -5.58 -2.08
CA PHE A 157 -10.33 -5.39 -2.26
C PHE A 157 -10.63 -4.86 -3.66
N ALA A 158 -11.79 -5.23 -4.22
CA ALA A 158 -12.18 -4.76 -5.54
C ALA A 158 -12.69 -3.30 -5.49
N GLY A 159 -13.33 -2.90 -4.39
CA GLY A 159 -13.88 -1.56 -4.20
C GLY A 159 -13.40 -0.85 -2.93
N LEU A 160 -13.41 0.49 -2.97
CA LEU A 160 -13.14 1.33 -1.81
C LEU A 160 -14.15 1.08 -0.69
N ASP A 161 -15.43 1.00 -1.03
CA ASP A 161 -16.51 0.78 -0.05
C ASP A 161 -16.36 -0.56 0.67
N GLU A 162 -15.82 -1.58 0.00
CA GLU A 162 -15.53 -2.89 0.61
C GLU A 162 -14.39 -2.78 1.63
N ALA A 163 -13.34 -2.02 1.30
CA ALA A 163 -12.22 -1.78 2.21
C ALA A 163 -12.65 -0.97 3.45
N ILE A 164 -13.50 0.06 3.26
CA ILE A 164 -14.08 0.84 4.37
C ILE A 164 -14.95 -0.07 5.25
N ALA A 165 -15.87 -0.84 4.64
CA ALA A 165 -16.75 -1.73 5.38
C ALA A 165 -15.97 -2.81 6.15
N ALA A 166 -14.85 -3.30 5.61
CA ALA A 166 -14.00 -4.26 6.31
C ALA A 166 -13.34 -3.65 7.57
N ILE A 167 -12.87 -2.40 7.48
CA ILE A 167 -12.35 -1.66 8.65
C ILE A 167 -13.46 -1.42 9.68
N ASP A 168 -14.62 -0.92 9.24
CA ASP A 168 -15.76 -0.64 10.13
C ASP A 168 -16.30 -1.91 10.81
N ALA A 169 -16.23 -3.06 10.13
CA ALA A 169 -16.60 -4.35 10.70
C ALA A 169 -15.55 -4.93 11.67
N GLY A 170 -14.39 -4.27 11.82
CA GLY A 170 -13.29 -4.74 12.65
C GLY A 170 -12.57 -5.97 12.08
N ALA A 171 -12.57 -6.15 10.75
CA ALA A 171 -11.96 -7.32 10.10
C ALA A 171 -10.44 -7.42 10.32
N PHE A 172 -9.80 -6.31 10.69
CA PHE A 172 -8.38 -6.22 11.02
C PHE A 172 -8.12 -6.26 12.54
N GLY A 173 -9.15 -6.50 13.36
CA GLY A 173 -9.01 -6.65 14.81
C GLY A 173 -8.42 -8.01 15.21
N ASN A 174 -8.28 -8.20 16.53
CA ASN A 174 -7.71 -9.40 17.15
C ASN A 174 -6.19 -9.59 16.97
N GLY A 175 -5.44 -8.48 16.95
CA GLY A 175 -3.97 -8.51 17.01
C GLY A 175 -3.28 -8.34 15.65
N CYS A 176 -3.87 -7.59 14.72
CA CYS A 176 -3.06 -6.93 13.70
C CYS A 176 -2.27 -5.77 14.34
N GLU A 177 -1.45 -5.09 13.55
CA GLU A 177 -0.53 -4.08 14.07
C GLU A 177 -1.27 -2.85 14.61
N GLU A 178 -0.78 -2.29 15.71
CA GLU A 178 -1.19 -0.97 16.21
C GLU A 178 -0.71 0.10 15.22
N GLY A 179 -1.52 1.14 15.02
CA GLY A 179 -1.13 2.28 14.21
C GLY A 179 -2.29 2.93 13.46
N VAL A 180 -1.95 3.63 12.38
CA VAL A 180 -2.91 4.42 11.60
C VAL A 180 -3.27 3.68 10.32
N TYR A 181 -4.46 3.09 10.29
CA TYR A 181 -4.99 2.35 9.15
C TYR A 181 -5.48 3.31 8.08
N THR A 182 -4.88 3.21 6.90
CA THR A 182 -5.21 4.03 5.72
C THR A 182 -5.48 3.12 4.53
N ILE A 183 -6.51 3.43 3.75
CA ILE A 183 -6.83 2.69 2.52
C ILE A 183 -6.07 3.31 1.36
N PHE A 184 -5.43 2.48 0.54
CA PHE A 184 -4.74 2.91 -0.67
C PHE A 184 -5.34 2.25 -1.92
N GLY A 185 -5.66 3.07 -2.93
CA GLY A 185 -5.91 2.58 -4.27
C GLY A 185 -4.60 2.23 -4.96
N VAL A 186 -4.48 0.99 -5.44
CA VAL A 186 -3.26 0.45 -6.04
C VAL A 186 -3.40 0.42 -7.56
N TYR A 187 -2.55 1.16 -8.27
CA TYR A 187 -2.55 1.24 -9.72
C TYR A 187 -1.25 0.69 -10.30
N ARG A 188 -1.35 -0.15 -11.32
CA ARG A 188 -0.19 -0.53 -12.14
C ARG A 188 -0.01 0.48 -13.27
N VAL A 189 1.20 0.99 -13.44
CA VAL A 189 1.58 1.89 -14.54
C VAL A 189 2.20 1.06 -15.67
N ARG A 190 1.82 1.36 -16.92
CA ARG A 190 2.33 0.75 -18.15
C ARG A 190 3.33 1.65 -18.86
#